data_AF-A0AAD5Y8U9-F1
#
_entry.id   AF-A0AAD5Y8U9-F1
#
_cell.length_a   1.000
_cell.length_b   1.000
_cell.length_c   1.000
_cell.angle_alpha   90.00
_cell.angle_beta   90.00
_cell.angle_gamma   90.00
#
_symmetry.space_group_name_H-M   'P 1'
#
loop_
_entity.id
_entity.type
_entity.pdbx_description
1 polymer ?
#
loop_
_entity_poly.entity_id
_entity_poly.type
_entity_poly.pdbx_seq_one_letter_code
_entity_poly.pdbx_strand_id
1 'polypeptide(L)'
;MMDPRPTFPEMFHPGRTSRSQDVQSDAKFHTRTARPTKYFFIDFGLSSKFEPGQDRKVMANCGGDRTVPEFIWHGVKREYDPFPIDVYYLGNLVREQFLEVSSAPYHGVAIDEPDTHIPTYRGSKG
;
A
#
# COMPACT_ATOMS: atom_id res chain seq x y z
N MET A 1 4.01 -5.26 1.11
CA MET A 1 4.26 -5.28 2.58
C MET A 1 5.62 -4.71 2.88
N MET A 2 5.82 -4.13 4.05
CA MET A 2 7.05 -3.48 4.49
C MET A 2 7.70 -4.24 5.66
N ASP A 3 9.03 -4.21 5.78
CA ASP A 3 9.74 -4.62 7.00
C ASP A 3 9.50 -3.58 8.12
N PRO A 4 8.84 -3.94 9.24
CA PRO A 4 8.53 -2.97 10.28
C PRO A 4 9.73 -2.64 11.17
N ARG A 5 10.77 -3.49 11.22
CA ARG A 5 11.84 -3.39 12.24
C ARG A 5 12.60 -2.05 12.22
N PRO A 6 12.92 -1.45 11.07
CA PRO A 6 13.61 -0.16 11.05
C PRO A 6 12.77 0.96 11.66
N THR A 7 11.46 1.00 11.37
CA THR A 7 10.57 2.09 11.78
C THR A 7 9.92 1.85 13.13
N PHE A 8 9.68 0.59 13.52
CA PHE A 8 9.07 0.20 14.80
C PHE A 8 10.06 -0.64 15.62
N PRO A 9 10.94 0.00 16.41
CA PRO A 9 11.96 -0.72 17.18
C PRO A 9 11.36 -1.67 18.22
N GLU A 10 10.17 -1.35 18.75
CA GLU A 10 9.45 -2.13 19.75
C GLU A 10 8.24 -2.89 19.14
N MET A 11 8.16 -2.94 17.81
CA MET A 11 7.03 -3.49 17.07
C MET A 11 5.69 -2.82 17.43
N PHE A 12 4.58 -3.40 16.99
CA PHE A 12 3.22 -2.90 17.20
C PHE A 12 2.22 -4.05 17.24
N HIS A 13 1.00 -3.77 17.70
CA HIS A 13 -0.08 -4.74 17.70
C HIS A 13 -0.60 -5.01 16.27
N PRO A 14 -0.70 -6.27 15.83
CA PRO A 14 -0.96 -6.62 14.42
C PRO A 14 -2.31 -6.12 13.89
N GLY A 15 -3.33 -5.98 14.74
CA GLY A 15 -4.64 -5.41 14.36
C GLY A 15 -4.82 -3.93 14.68
N ARG A 16 -3.84 -3.30 15.36
CA ARG A 16 -3.89 -1.90 15.82
C ARG A 16 -2.48 -1.32 15.81
N THR A 17 -2.01 -0.96 14.62
CA THR A 17 -0.60 -0.62 14.38
C THR A 17 -0.12 0.63 15.10
N SER A 18 -1.03 1.49 15.55
CA SER A 18 -0.75 2.64 16.44
C SER A 18 -0.51 2.27 17.91
N ARG A 19 -0.67 1.00 18.31
CA ARG A 19 -0.54 0.54 19.69
C ARG A 19 0.62 -0.44 19.87
N SER A 20 1.23 -0.42 21.05
CA SER A 20 2.14 -1.46 21.55
C SER A 20 1.52 -2.85 21.44
N GLN A 21 2.36 -3.89 21.40
CA GLN A 21 1.91 -5.27 21.15
C GLN A 21 0.89 -5.79 22.17
N ASP A 22 0.93 -5.32 23.41
CA ASP A 22 -0.01 -5.63 24.49
C ASP A 22 -1.20 -4.67 24.58
N VAL A 23 -1.26 -3.69 23.66
CA VAL A 23 -2.30 -2.67 23.53
C VAL A 23 -2.36 -1.68 24.70
N GLN A 24 -1.39 -1.69 25.62
CA GLN A 24 -1.44 -0.85 26.82
C GLN A 24 -1.00 0.59 26.57
N SER A 25 -0.10 0.79 25.61
CA SER A 25 0.45 2.09 25.23
C SER A 25 0.48 2.29 23.71
N ASP A 26 0.81 3.50 23.27
CA ASP A 26 1.03 3.80 21.85
C ASP A 26 2.34 3.17 21.34
N ALA A 27 2.34 2.76 20.07
CA ALA A 27 3.54 2.22 19.45
C ALA A 27 4.59 3.32 19.24
N LYS A 28 5.86 3.02 19.54
CA LYS A 28 6.97 3.91 19.19
C LYS A 28 7.37 3.70 17.73
N PHE A 29 7.47 4.79 16.98
CA PHE A 29 7.80 4.71 15.56
C PHE A 29 8.72 5.85 15.07
N HIS A 30 9.32 5.63 13.91
CA HIS A 30 10.05 6.59 13.11
C HIS A 30 9.48 6.67 11.70
N THR A 31 9.61 7.82 11.04
CA THR A 31 9.19 7.99 9.65
C THR A 31 10.07 7.17 8.71
N ARG A 32 9.52 6.78 7.55
CA ARG A 32 10.22 6.00 6.51
C ARG A 32 11.42 6.74 5.92
N THR A 33 11.37 8.06 5.87
CA THR A 33 12.49 8.91 5.42
C THR A 33 13.62 8.95 6.45
N ALA A 34 13.29 9.01 7.74
CA ALA A 34 14.28 9.00 8.81
C ALA A 34 14.92 7.61 9.00
N ARG A 35 14.14 6.54 8.78
CA ARG A 35 14.60 5.15 8.87
C ARG A 35 14.14 4.36 7.65
N PRO A 36 14.94 4.35 6.57
CA PRO A 36 14.63 3.59 5.37
C PRO A 36 14.40 2.11 5.66
N THR A 37 13.47 1.52 4.94
CA THR A 37 12.99 0.15 5.15
C THR A 37 12.82 -0.58 3.82
N LYS A 38 12.75 -1.91 3.90
CA LYS A 38 12.59 -2.80 2.74
C LYS A 38 11.11 -3.05 2.45
N TYR A 39 10.78 -3.06 1.17
CA TYR A 39 9.46 -3.43 0.66
C TYR A 39 9.53 -4.77 -0.04
N PHE A 40 8.48 -5.55 0.12
CA PHE A 40 8.31 -6.86 -0.50
C PHE A 40 6.99 -6.90 -1.26
N PHE A 41 7.05 -7.38 -2.50
CA PHE A 41 5.87 -7.89 -3.20
C PHE A 41 5.42 -9.17 -2.49
N ILE A 42 4.15 -9.20 -2.12
CA ILE A 42 3.52 -10.31 -1.40
C ILE A 42 2.15 -10.60 -2.03
N ASP A 43 1.50 -11.64 -1.53
CA ASP A 43 0.16 -12.04 -1.98
C ASP A 43 0.09 -12.34 -3.48
N PHE A 44 0.77 -13.42 -3.87
CA PHE A 44 0.77 -13.92 -5.25
C PHE A 44 -0.46 -14.79 -5.56
N GLY A 45 -1.51 -14.76 -4.73
CA GLY A 45 -2.70 -15.60 -4.90
C GLY A 45 -3.46 -15.32 -6.21
N LEU A 46 -3.25 -14.13 -6.78
CA LEU A 46 -3.86 -13.69 -8.04
C LEU A 46 -2.86 -13.60 -9.20
N SER A 47 -1.59 -13.93 -8.97
CA SER A 47 -0.55 -13.85 -9.98
C SER A 47 -0.65 -15.02 -10.97
N SER A 48 -0.20 -14.79 -12.21
CA SER A 48 -0.13 -15.82 -13.24
C SER A 48 1.31 -16.04 -13.68
N LYS A 49 1.68 -17.30 -13.91
CA LYS A 49 2.99 -17.69 -14.46
C LYS A 49 2.80 -18.07 -15.94
N PHE A 50 3.66 -17.54 -16.78
CA PHE A 50 3.67 -17.83 -18.21
C PHE A 50 4.95 -18.57 -18.58
N GLU A 51 4.83 -19.63 -19.36
CA GLU A 51 5.98 -20.30 -19.95
C GLU A 51 6.49 -19.53 -21.18
N PRO A 52 7.77 -19.68 -21.57
CA PRO A 52 8.30 -19.05 -22.78
C PRO A 52 7.45 -19.39 -24.02
N GLY A 53 6.96 -18.36 -24.72
CA GLY A 53 6.12 -18.52 -25.91
C GLY A 53 4.63 -18.69 -25.66
N GLN A 54 4.18 -18.75 -24.40
CA GLN A 54 2.76 -18.78 -24.05
C GLN A 54 2.10 -17.41 -24.31
N ASP A 55 0.85 -17.42 -24.81
CA ASP A 55 0.05 -16.18 -24.91
C ASP A 55 -0.17 -15.59 -23.52
N ARG A 56 0.09 -14.29 -23.39
CA ARG A 56 0.12 -13.58 -22.09
C ARG A 56 -1.22 -12.93 -21.84
N LYS A 57 -2.26 -13.76 -21.71
CA LYS A 57 -3.62 -13.31 -21.47
C LYS A 57 -4.22 -14.01 -20.28
N VAL A 58 -4.85 -13.23 -19.40
CA VAL A 58 -5.53 -13.72 -18.20
C VAL A 58 -6.89 -13.07 -18.07
N MET A 59 -7.85 -13.80 -17.51
CA MET A 59 -9.14 -13.22 -17.15
C MET A 59 -8.94 -12.04 -16.21
N ALA A 60 -9.70 -10.97 -16.44
CA ALA A 60 -9.62 -9.78 -15.59
C ALA A 60 -9.81 -10.15 -14.11
N ASN A 61 -8.93 -9.61 -13.29
CA ASN A 61 -8.99 -9.77 -11.85
C ASN A 61 -8.91 -8.40 -11.18
N CYS A 62 -10.03 -7.98 -10.60
CA CYS A 62 -10.18 -6.63 -10.05
C CYS A 62 -9.63 -6.47 -8.64
N GLY A 63 -8.99 -7.50 -8.06
CA GLY A 63 -8.31 -7.43 -6.76
C GLY A 63 -8.96 -6.50 -5.72
N GLY A 64 -8.12 -5.69 -5.06
CA GLY A 64 -8.57 -4.58 -4.21
C GLY A 64 -8.83 -3.28 -5.00
N ASP A 65 -8.05 -3.02 -6.05
CA ASP A 65 -8.18 -1.84 -6.91
C ASP A 65 -9.05 -2.16 -8.13
N ARG A 66 -10.20 -1.48 -8.22
CA ARG A 66 -11.20 -1.69 -9.28
C ARG A 66 -11.17 -0.60 -10.36
N THR A 67 -10.11 0.20 -10.41
CA THR A 67 -10.04 1.42 -11.25
C THR A 67 -9.39 1.22 -12.61
N VAL A 68 -8.89 0.02 -12.92
CA VAL A 68 -8.27 -0.31 -14.21
C VAL A 68 -9.19 0.10 -15.37
N PRO A 69 -8.78 1.06 -16.23
CA PRO A 69 -9.66 1.62 -17.25
C PRO A 69 -10.18 0.58 -18.24
N GLU A 70 -9.33 -0.38 -18.63
CA GLU A 70 -9.68 -1.46 -19.56
C GLU A 70 -10.82 -2.32 -19.00
N PHE A 71 -10.83 -2.57 -17.69
CA PHE A 71 -11.88 -3.35 -17.04
C PHE A 71 -13.21 -2.59 -17.00
N ILE A 72 -13.15 -1.28 -16.80
CA ILE A 72 -14.34 -0.41 -16.77
C ILE A 72 -14.94 -0.28 -18.17
N TRP A 73 -14.11 -0.02 -19.18
CA TRP A 73 -14.57 0.23 -20.55
C TRP A 73 -14.95 -1.04 -21.31
N HIS A 74 -14.24 -2.14 -21.10
CA HIS A 74 -14.40 -3.36 -21.89
C HIS A 74 -14.97 -4.54 -21.09
N GLY A 75 -15.05 -4.42 -19.77
CA GLY A 75 -15.66 -5.38 -18.86
C GLY A 75 -14.72 -6.51 -18.42
N VAL A 76 -15.02 -7.10 -17.28
CA VAL A 76 -14.16 -8.09 -16.60
C VAL A 76 -14.29 -9.52 -17.16
N LYS A 77 -15.19 -9.77 -18.10
CA LYS A 77 -15.41 -11.10 -18.72
C LYS A 77 -14.51 -11.36 -19.93
N ARG A 78 -13.41 -10.63 -20.04
CA ARG A 78 -12.44 -10.73 -21.14
C ARG A 78 -11.06 -11.05 -20.59
N GLU A 79 -10.19 -11.51 -21.47
CA GLU A 79 -8.79 -11.70 -21.16
C GLU A 79 -7.98 -10.45 -21.52
N TYR A 80 -6.99 -10.14 -20.68
CA TYR A 80 -6.13 -8.97 -20.81
C TYR A 80 -4.67 -9.37 -20.63
N ASP A 81 -3.76 -8.58 -21.19
CA ASP A 81 -2.34 -8.66 -20.85
C ASP A 81 -2.13 -8.10 -19.44
N PRO A 82 -1.66 -8.91 -18.47
CA PRO A 82 -1.51 -8.46 -17.09
C PRO A 82 -0.35 -7.49 -16.90
N PHE A 83 0.66 -7.47 -17.78
CA PHE A 83 1.84 -6.63 -17.60
C PHE A 83 1.54 -5.11 -17.57
N PRO A 84 0.78 -4.53 -18.54
CA PRO A 84 0.38 -3.13 -18.44
C PRO A 84 -0.55 -2.86 -17.25
N ILE A 85 -1.35 -3.84 -16.84
CA ILE A 85 -2.23 -3.74 -15.68
C ILE A 85 -1.41 -3.65 -14.38
N ASP A 86 -0.36 -4.45 -14.23
CA ASP A 86 0.56 -4.38 -13.08
C ASP A 86 1.26 -3.02 -12.99
N VAL A 87 1.66 -2.45 -14.13
CA VAL A 87 2.23 -1.09 -14.19
C VAL A 87 1.19 -0.05 -13.76
N TYR A 88 -0.06 -0.19 -14.21
CA TYR A 88 -1.15 0.69 -13.78
C TYR A 88 -1.37 0.59 -12.27
N TYR A 89 -1.49 -0.62 -11.70
CA TYR A 89 -1.70 -0.80 -10.26
C TYR A 89 -0.57 -0.21 -9.43
N LEU A 90 0.69 -0.40 -9.84
CA LEU A 90 1.83 0.19 -9.14
C LEU A 90 1.81 1.72 -9.20
N GLY A 91 1.53 2.28 -10.38
CA GLY A 91 1.41 3.73 -10.57
C GLY A 91 0.26 4.32 -9.77
N ASN A 92 -0.89 3.65 -9.76
CA ASN A 92 -2.06 4.08 -9.01
C ASN A 92 -1.82 4.02 -7.50
N LEU A 93 -1.15 2.97 -7.01
CA LEU A 93 -0.70 2.88 -5.62
C LEU A 93 0.20 4.06 -5.24
N VAL A 94 1.15 4.44 -6.10
CA VAL A 94 2.01 5.61 -5.83
C VAL A 94 1.20 6.90 -5.79
N ARG A 95 0.29 7.08 -6.75
CA ARG A 95 -0.60 8.23 -6.85
C ARG A 95 -1.45 8.39 -5.59
N GLU A 96 -2.20 7.36 -5.23
CA GLU A 96 -3.15 7.40 -4.13
C GLU A 96 -2.45 7.53 -2.77
N GLN A 97 -1.31 6.86 -2.57
CA GLN A 97 -0.68 6.76 -1.25
C GLN A 97 0.41 7.80 -0.97
N PHE A 98 0.95 8.46 -2.01
CA PHE A 98 2.04 9.44 -1.81
C PHE A 98 1.76 10.80 -2.44
N LEU A 99 0.91 10.88 -3.48
CA LEU A 99 0.64 12.14 -4.18
C LEU A 99 -0.70 12.77 -3.77
N GLU A 100 -1.75 11.96 -3.58
CA GLU A 100 -3.11 12.44 -3.29
C GLU A 100 -3.45 12.47 -1.78
N VAL A 101 -2.61 11.89 -0.90
CA VAL A 101 -2.82 11.83 0.59
C VAL A 101 -2.79 13.19 1.27
N SER A 102 -2.61 14.30 0.56
CA SER A 102 -2.71 15.65 1.14
C SER A 102 -4.11 16.03 1.66
N SER A 103 -5.13 15.15 1.64
CA SER A 103 -6.49 15.53 2.07
C SER A 103 -7.51 14.44 2.49
N ALA A 104 -7.21 13.14 2.61
CA ALA A 104 -8.25 12.12 2.92
C ALA A 104 -7.87 11.13 4.03
N PRO A 105 -8.83 10.71 4.89
CA PRO A 105 -8.61 9.66 5.90
C PRO A 105 -8.58 8.27 5.24
N TYR A 106 -7.59 7.47 5.64
CA TYR A 106 -7.22 6.16 5.12
C TYR A 106 -8.37 5.17 4.80
N HIS A 107 -8.22 4.44 3.69
CA HIS A 107 -8.91 3.18 3.39
C HIS A 107 -7.87 2.12 2.96
N GLY A 108 -7.44 1.28 3.91
CA GLY A 108 -7.24 -0.16 3.70
C GLY A 108 -6.15 -0.70 2.76
N VAL A 109 -5.17 0.07 2.27
CA VAL A 109 -4.01 -0.51 1.55
C VAL A 109 -2.73 -0.35 2.38
N ALA A 110 -2.15 -1.49 2.75
CA ALA A 110 -1.07 -1.64 3.74
C ALA A 110 0.28 -1.05 3.30
N ILE A 111 0.35 0.27 3.31
CA ILE A 111 1.58 1.03 3.54
C ILE A 111 1.27 1.97 4.71
N ASP A 112 1.20 1.40 5.91
CA ASP A 112 1.04 2.16 7.15
C ASP A 112 2.25 3.12 7.27
N GLU A 113 2.10 4.35 6.79
CA GLU A 113 2.79 5.47 7.40
C GLU A 113 2.22 5.58 8.82
N PRO A 114 3.01 5.34 9.86
CA PRO A 114 2.56 5.69 11.20
C PRO A 114 2.38 7.21 11.24
N ASP A 115 1.15 7.64 11.50
CA ASP A 115 0.67 9.01 11.53
C ASP A 115 1.79 10.05 11.74
N THR A 116 2.19 10.75 10.68
CA THR A 116 2.68 12.11 10.86
C THR A 116 1.48 12.97 11.21
N HIS A 117 1.07 12.96 12.48
CA HIS A 117 0.47 14.15 13.03
C HIS A 117 1.58 15.22 12.98
N ILE A 118 1.66 15.96 11.87
CA ILE A 118 2.48 17.17 11.80
C ILE A 118 2.00 18.02 12.96
N PRO A 119 2.79 18.26 14.02
CA PRO A 119 2.37 19.17 15.06
C PRO A 119 2.19 20.51 14.36
N THR A 120 0.95 21.00 14.28
CA THR A 120 0.75 22.40 13.96
C THR A 120 1.52 23.17 15.02
N TYR A 121 2.63 23.80 14.63
CA TYR A 121 3.43 24.63 15.51
C TYR A 121 2.57 25.84 15.86
N ARG A 122 1.69 25.72 16.86
CA ARG A 122 1.11 26.87 17.54
C ARG A 122 2.25 27.48 18.35
N GLY A 123 2.88 28.49 17.75
CA GLY A 123 3.77 29.37 18.49
C GLY A 123 3.08 29.80 19.78
N SER A 124 3.71 29.48 20.91
CA SER A 124 3.40 30.07 22.19
C SER A 124 3.59 31.58 22.05
N LYS A 125 2.48 32.33 22.01
CA LYS A 125 2.53 33.74 22.37
C LYS A 125 2.68 33.80 23.88
N GLY A 126 3.76 34.43 24.33
CA GLY A 126 3.94 34.85 25.72
C GLY A 126 3.01 35.99 26.09
#